data_AF-A0A0U2E229-F1
#
_entry.id   AF-A0A0U2E229-F1
#
_cell.length_a   1.000
_cell.length_b   1.000
_cell.length_c   1.000
_cell.angle_alpha   90.00
_cell.angle_beta   90.00
_cell.angle_gamma   90.00
#
_symmetry.space_group_name_H-M   'P 1'
#
loop_
_entity.id
_entity.type
_entity.pdbx_description
1 polymer ?
#
loop_
_entity_poly.entity_id
_entity_poly.type
_entity_poly.pdbx_seq_one_letter_code
_entity_poly.pdbx_strand_id
1 'polypeptide(L)'
;TFDIIDIPEDLKEEAAELRGKLIEEVAAYDENLLEKYMEDEDSITEEEVHAALRAAVMDMSIIPMICGSAFKNKGVQFLLDAVCRYLPSPLDKEAIIGTNPDNGEEISRKPDVKEPFAALAFKIATDPFVGRLAFFRSYSGRLDAGSYVLNNRSGKKERISRIYQMHANKQNAIDYIEAGDIGAAVGFKSIKTGDTLSDEKHPIVLESMDFPDPVIGIAVEPKTKADVDKLGMSLAKLAEEDPTFTVRTDEASGQT
;
A
#
# COMPACT_ATOMS: atom_id res chain seq x y z
N THR A 1 15.92 8.50 22.46
CA THR A 1 16.68 7.40 23.09
C THR A 1 15.84 6.87 24.23
N PHE A 2 15.88 5.57 24.47
CA PHE A 2 15.21 4.93 25.60
C PHE A 2 16.23 4.13 26.37
N ASP A 3 15.96 3.94 27.67
CA ASP A 3 16.79 3.11 28.53
C ASP A 3 16.19 1.70 28.56
N ILE A 4 17.03 0.70 28.34
CA ILE A 4 16.67 -0.70 28.58
C ILE A 4 16.91 -0.93 30.07
N ILE A 5 15.85 -1.29 30.79
CA ILE A 5 15.89 -1.63 32.20
C ILE A 5 15.47 -3.08 32.39
N ASP A 6 15.90 -3.69 33.48
CA ASP A 6 15.41 -5.00 33.88
C ASP A 6 13.90 -4.95 34.16
N ILE A 7 13.24 -6.09 33.99
CA ILE A 7 11.82 -6.25 34.32
C ILE A 7 11.65 -5.98 35.83
N PRO A 8 10.77 -5.03 36.23
CA PRO A 8 10.47 -4.77 37.64
C PRO A 8 10.06 -6.04 38.39
N GLU A 9 10.46 -6.16 39.66
CA GLU A 9 10.26 -7.38 40.45
C GLU A 9 8.79 -7.80 40.54
N ASP A 10 7.88 -6.82 40.64
CA ASP A 10 6.44 -6.99 40.69
C ASP A 10 5.81 -7.46 39.37
N LEU A 11 6.56 -7.36 38.26
CA LEU A 11 6.11 -7.78 36.93
C LEU A 11 6.81 -9.05 36.43
N LYS A 12 7.79 -9.60 37.16
CA LYS A 12 8.55 -10.77 36.71
C LYS A 12 7.68 -12.01 36.54
N GLU A 13 6.75 -12.25 37.45
CA GLU A 13 5.83 -13.40 37.39
C GLU A 13 4.87 -13.28 36.19
N GLU A 14 4.26 -12.10 36.01
CA GLU A 14 3.37 -11.83 34.87
C GLU A 14 4.12 -11.92 33.53
N ALA A 15 5.35 -11.40 33.47
CA ALA A 15 6.18 -11.48 32.27
C ALA A 15 6.56 -12.93 31.93
N ALA A 16 6.85 -13.76 32.92
CA ALA A 16 7.13 -15.18 32.72
C ALA A 16 5.87 -15.93 32.21
N GLU A 17 4.70 -15.64 32.78
CA GLU A 17 3.43 -16.22 32.33
C GLU A 17 3.12 -15.84 30.88
N LEU A 18 3.23 -14.55 30.54
CA LEU A 18 2.98 -14.07 29.18
C LEU A 18 4.01 -14.58 28.17
N ARG A 19 5.27 -14.75 28.59
CA ARG A 19 6.29 -15.41 27.77
C ARG A 19 5.91 -16.86 27.50
N GLY A 20 5.49 -17.62 28.52
CA GLY A 20 5.06 -19.02 28.33
C GLY A 20 3.93 -19.14 27.32
N LYS A 21 2.90 -18.28 27.44
CA LYS A 21 1.80 -18.23 26.45
C LYS A 21 2.29 -17.90 25.04
N LEU A 22 3.24 -16.98 24.89
CA LEU A 22 3.83 -16.68 23.59
C LEU A 22 4.53 -17.91 23.01
N ILE A 23 5.36 -18.60 23.81
CA ILE A 23 6.10 -19.78 23.37
C ILE A 23 5.13 -20.92 23.00
N GLU A 24 4.09 -21.14 23.80
CA GLU A 24 3.04 -22.13 23.54
C GLU A 24 2.35 -21.89 22.19
N GLU A 25 1.88 -20.66 21.93
CA GLU A 25 1.21 -20.31 20.67
C GLU A 25 2.14 -20.42 19.45
N VAL A 26 3.41 -20.03 19.62
CA VAL A 26 4.42 -20.16 18.55
C VAL A 26 4.76 -21.63 18.28
N ALA A 27 4.89 -22.44 19.33
CA ALA A 27 5.14 -23.86 19.22
C ALA A 27 3.96 -24.59 18.57
N ALA A 28 2.71 -24.18 18.88
CA ALA A 28 1.52 -24.75 18.25
C ALA A 28 1.46 -24.52 16.72
N TYR A 29 2.14 -23.50 16.20
CA TYR A 29 2.21 -23.20 14.77
C TYR A 29 3.24 -24.04 14.01
N ASP A 30 4.35 -24.45 14.64
CA ASP A 30 5.43 -25.22 14.02
C ASP A 30 5.61 -26.58 14.72
N GLU A 31 5.36 -27.68 14.00
CA GLU A 31 5.43 -29.04 14.55
C GLU A 31 6.79 -29.36 15.21
N ASN A 32 7.91 -28.83 14.69
CA ASN A 32 9.23 -29.07 15.28
C ASN A 32 9.39 -28.31 16.61
N LEU A 33 8.81 -27.10 16.69
CA LEU A 33 8.82 -26.34 17.93
C LEU A 33 7.87 -26.95 18.97
N LEU A 34 6.75 -27.54 18.54
CA LEU A 34 5.86 -28.29 19.43
C LEU A 34 6.57 -29.48 20.07
N GLU A 35 7.31 -30.28 19.28
CA GLU A 35 8.09 -31.40 19.82
C GLU A 35 9.10 -30.92 20.86
N LYS A 36 9.86 -29.86 20.54
CA LYS A 36 10.82 -29.25 21.48
C LYS A 36 10.14 -28.75 22.76
N TYR A 37 9.01 -28.07 22.65
CA TYR A 37 8.25 -27.56 23.79
C TYR A 37 7.77 -28.68 24.72
N MET A 38 7.35 -29.82 24.16
CA MET A 38 6.90 -30.98 24.94
C MET A 38 8.04 -31.70 25.67
N GLU A 39 9.26 -31.63 25.13
CA GLU A 39 10.46 -32.16 25.80
C GLU A 39 10.99 -31.19 26.87
N ASP A 40 11.18 -29.92 26.49
CA ASP A 40 11.70 -28.84 27.33
C ASP A 40 11.33 -27.47 26.72
N GLU A 41 10.44 -26.72 27.38
CA GLU A 41 10.02 -25.38 26.95
C GLU A 41 11.20 -24.40 26.77
N ASP A 42 12.26 -24.55 27.58
CA ASP A 42 13.43 -23.67 27.54
C ASP A 42 14.40 -24.03 26.39
N SER A 43 14.14 -25.11 25.65
CA SER A 43 14.95 -25.53 24.51
C SER A 43 14.70 -24.72 23.23
N ILE A 44 13.59 -23.96 23.18
CA ILE A 44 13.25 -23.09 22.05
C ILE A 44 14.06 -21.81 22.12
N THR A 45 14.86 -21.57 21.09
CA THR A 45 15.72 -20.39 21.01
C THR A 45 14.96 -19.15 20.55
N GLU A 46 15.49 -17.96 20.87
CA GLU A 46 14.89 -16.70 20.42
C GLU A 46 14.80 -16.60 18.88
N GLU A 47 15.81 -17.09 18.16
CA GLU A 47 15.84 -17.09 16.69
C GLU A 47 14.71 -17.94 16.10
N GLU A 48 14.44 -19.09 16.70
CA GLU A 48 13.34 -19.99 16.31
C GLU A 48 11.98 -19.34 16.56
N VAL A 49 11.81 -18.66 17.70
CA VAL A 49 10.58 -17.89 17.98
C VAL A 49 10.37 -16.82 16.91
N HIS A 50 11.40 -16.05 16.57
CA HIS A 50 11.29 -15.01 15.54
C HIS A 50 10.97 -15.58 14.16
N ALA A 51 11.57 -16.71 13.79
CA ALA A 51 11.34 -17.37 12.52
C ALA A 51 9.89 -17.87 12.39
N ALA A 52 9.39 -18.57 13.41
CA ALA A 52 8.02 -19.06 13.45
C ALA A 52 7.00 -17.92 13.51
N LEU A 53 7.23 -16.87 14.32
CA LEU A 53 6.39 -15.68 14.33
C LEU A 53 6.33 -15.00 12.98
N ARG A 54 7.45 -14.88 12.27
CA ARG A 54 7.46 -14.29 10.91
C ARG A 54 6.63 -15.13 9.95
N ALA A 55 6.76 -16.45 9.96
CA ALA A 55 5.95 -17.35 9.14
C ALA A 55 4.45 -17.20 9.43
N ALA A 56 4.08 -17.24 10.72
CA ALA A 56 2.69 -17.09 11.16
C ALA A 56 2.11 -15.69 10.88
N VAL A 57 2.94 -14.64 10.81
CA VAL A 57 2.50 -13.30 10.38
C VAL A 57 2.25 -13.24 8.88
N MET A 58 3.07 -13.94 8.08
CA MET A 58 2.94 -13.93 6.61
C MET A 58 1.66 -14.59 6.12
N ASP A 59 1.16 -15.62 6.80
CA ASP A 59 -0.11 -16.30 6.50
C ASP A 59 -1.29 -15.83 7.36
N MET A 60 -1.06 -14.84 8.24
CA MET A 60 -2.05 -14.23 9.15
C MET A 60 -2.60 -15.17 10.24
N SER A 61 -1.89 -16.23 10.59
CA SER A 61 -2.25 -17.12 11.71
C SER A 61 -2.03 -16.45 13.08
N ILE A 62 -0.99 -15.63 13.20
CA ILE A 62 -0.67 -14.88 14.43
C ILE A 62 -0.54 -13.38 14.13
N ILE A 63 -1.07 -12.55 15.03
CA ILE A 63 -0.91 -11.09 15.01
C ILE A 63 -0.13 -10.66 16.26
N PRO A 64 1.18 -10.33 16.14
CA PRO A 64 1.99 -9.91 17.27
C PRO A 64 1.46 -8.61 17.89
N MET A 65 1.18 -8.67 19.18
CA MET A 65 0.70 -7.52 19.95
C MET A 65 1.87 -6.82 20.63
N ILE A 66 2.05 -5.53 20.32
CA ILE A 66 3.12 -4.70 20.87
C ILE A 66 2.51 -3.51 21.58
N CYS A 67 3.02 -3.19 22.76
CA CYS A 67 2.53 -2.07 23.57
C CYS A 67 3.40 -0.82 23.40
N GLY A 68 2.76 0.35 23.49
CA GLY A 68 3.44 1.64 23.40
C GLY A 68 2.47 2.81 23.50
N SER A 69 3.03 4.00 23.67
CA SER A 69 2.30 5.27 23.61
C SER A 69 3.06 6.25 22.73
N ALA A 70 2.54 6.49 21.53
CA ALA A 70 3.07 7.49 20.61
C ALA A 70 3.03 8.90 21.23
N PHE A 71 1.95 9.24 21.95
CA PHE A 71 1.82 10.53 22.63
C PHE A 71 2.90 10.77 23.69
N LYS A 72 3.34 9.71 24.38
CA LYS A 72 4.42 9.78 25.37
C LYS A 72 5.80 9.47 24.79
N ASN A 73 5.90 9.20 23.49
CA ASN A 73 7.12 8.77 22.81
C ASN A 73 7.75 7.51 23.44
N LYS A 74 6.93 6.54 23.84
CA LYS A 74 7.37 5.28 24.47
C LYS A 74 6.94 4.08 23.62
N GLY A 75 7.86 3.20 23.26
CA GLY A 75 7.56 1.90 22.63
C GLY A 75 7.35 1.90 21.10
N VAL A 76 7.23 3.06 20.45
CA VAL A 76 7.06 3.15 18.99
C VAL A 76 8.25 2.56 18.24
N GLN A 77 9.46 2.66 18.80
CA GLN A 77 10.67 2.10 18.21
C GLN A 77 10.59 0.57 18.06
N PHE A 78 10.11 -0.13 19.09
CA PHE A 78 9.95 -1.58 19.06
C PHE A 78 8.87 -2.03 18.07
N LEU A 79 7.81 -1.23 17.91
CA LEU A 79 6.82 -1.46 16.86
C LEU A 79 7.46 -1.38 15.47
N LEU A 80 8.33 -0.40 15.23
CA LEU A 80 9.05 -0.28 13.95
C LEU A 80 10.02 -1.45 13.72
N ASP A 81 10.70 -1.92 14.77
CA ASP A 81 11.57 -3.10 14.69
C ASP A 81 10.77 -4.36 14.32
N ALA A 82 9.58 -4.52 14.90
CA ALA A 82 8.68 -5.61 14.59
C ALA A 82 8.09 -5.55 13.18
N VAL A 83 7.82 -4.34 12.66
CA VAL A 83 7.45 -4.15 11.25
C VAL A 83 8.56 -4.69 10.35
N CYS A 84 9.81 -4.32 10.61
CA CYS A 84 10.95 -4.81 9.83
C CYS A 84 11.16 -6.32 9.96
N ARG A 85 10.89 -6.88 11.14
CA ARG A 85 11.15 -8.29 11.44
C ARG A 85 10.07 -9.22 10.89
N TYR A 86 8.80 -8.87 11.07
CA TYR A 86 7.69 -9.80 10.84
C TYR A 86 6.82 -9.47 9.63
N LEU A 87 6.70 -8.19 9.22
CA LEU A 87 5.88 -7.86 8.04
C LEU A 87 6.58 -8.25 6.74
N PRO A 88 5.81 -8.49 5.66
CA PRO A 88 6.36 -8.91 4.38
C PRO A 88 7.08 -7.77 3.66
N SER A 89 8.19 -8.13 3.03
CA SER A 89 8.89 -7.44 1.97
C SER A 89 8.18 -7.67 0.63
N PRO A 90 8.39 -6.80 -0.37
CA PRO A 90 7.91 -7.06 -1.74
C PRO A 90 8.35 -8.42 -2.28
N LEU A 91 9.52 -8.92 -1.87
CA LEU A 91 10.08 -10.22 -2.29
C LEU A 91 9.43 -11.43 -1.63
N ASP A 92 8.70 -11.24 -0.51
CA ASP A 92 7.96 -12.33 0.14
C ASP A 92 6.65 -12.66 -0.58
N LYS A 93 6.28 -11.88 -1.61
CA LYS A 93 5.14 -12.15 -2.49
C LYS A 93 5.64 -12.78 -3.79
N GLU A 94 5.07 -13.93 -4.16
CA GLU A 94 5.52 -14.67 -5.36
C GLU A 94 5.36 -13.88 -6.65
N ALA A 95 4.17 -13.32 -6.88
CA ALA A 95 3.85 -12.50 -8.04
C ALA A 95 2.57 -11.68 -7.80
N ILE A 96 2.43 -10.58 -8.53
CA ILE A 96 1.12 -9.94 -8.72
C ILE A 96 0.37 -10.67 -9.84
N ILE A 97 -0.92 -10.91 -9.63
CA ILE A 97 -1.81 -11.54 -10.61
C ILE A 97 -2.61 -10.44 -11.32
N GLY A 98 -2.81 -10.61 -12.62
CA GLY A 98 -3.66 -9.77 -13.45
C GLY A 98 -4.18 -10.53 -14.65
N THR A 99 -4.81 -9.83 -15.59
CA THR A 99 -5.37 -10.42 -16.80
C THR A 99 -4.76 -9.78 -18.05
N ASN A 100 -4.61 -10.57 -19.10
CA ASN A 100 -4.22 -10.07 -20.41
C ASN A 100 -5.44 -9.36 -21.05
N PRO A 101 -5.31 -8.08 -21.46
CA PRO A 101 -6.44 -7.32 -22.00
C PRO A 101 -7.00 -7.84 -23.33
N ASP A 102 -6.22 -8.62 -24.10
CA ASP A 102 -6.63 -9.08 -25.43
C ASP A 102 -7.49 -10.36 -25.38
N ASN A 103 -7.15 -11.28 -24.48
CA ASN A 103 -7.77 -12.62 -24.40
C ASN A 103 -8.38 -12.94 -23.04
N GLY A 104 -8.17 -12.11 -22.02
CA GLY A 104 -8.69 -12.29 -20.66
C GLY A 104 -7.98 -13.38 -19.84
N GLU A 105 -6.90 -13.98 -20.35
CA GLU A 105 -6.16 -15.02 -19.64
C GLU A 105 -5.43 -14.43 -18.42
N GLU A 106 -5.35 -15.21 -17.35
CA GLU A 106 -4.60 -14.85 -16.16
C GLU A 106 -3.10 -14.83 -16.47
N ILE A 107 -2.42 -13.76 -16.05
CA ILE A 107 -0.99 -13.59 -16.17
C ILE A 107 -0.42 -13.06 -14.85
N SER A 108 0.82 -13.40 -14.56
CA SER A 108 1.50 -12.97 -13.35
C SER A 108 2.80 -12.23 -13.64
N ARG A 109 3.23 -11.39 -12.70
CA ARG A 109 4.52 -10.69 -12.73
C ARG A 109 5.20 -10.81 -11.39
N LYS A 110 6.44 -11.31 -11.40
CA LYS A 110 7.26 -11.39 -10.18
C LYS A 110 7.76 -10.00 -9.77
N PRO A 111 8.04 -9.77 -8.49
CA PRO A 111 8.68 -8.55 -8.00
C PRO A 111 10.18 -8.51 -8.38
N ASP A 112 10.47 -8.51 -9.67
CA ASP A 112 11.82 -8.46 -10.24
C ASP A 112 11.92 -7.28 -11.22
N VAL A 113 13.05 -6.58 -11.19
CA VAL A 113 13.38 -5.47 -12.09
C VAL A 113 13.52 -5.89 -13.55
N LYS A 114 13.73 -7.18 -13.82
CA LYS A 114 13.86 -7.75 -15.16
C LYS A 114 12.52 -8.12 -15.80
N GLU A 115 11.46 -8.22 -15.01
CA GLU A 115 10.10 -8.45 -15.51
C GLU A 115 9.60 -7.23 -16.28
N PRO A 116 8.64 -7.38 -17.20
CA PRO A 116 7.99 -6.23 -17.83
C PRO A 116 7.33 -5.33 -16.79
N PHE A 117 7.42 -4.02 -16.96
CA PHE A 117 6.88 -3.07 -15.99
C PHE A 117 5.37 -3.25 -15.79
N ALA A 118 4.94 -3.33 -14.53
CA ALA A 118 3.55 -3.29 -14.13
C ALA A 118 3.38 -2.54 -12.81
N ALA A 119 2.43 -1.61 -12.77
CA ALA A 119 2.14 -0.77 -11.63
C ALA A 119 0.65 -0.45 -11.53
N LEU A 120 0.18 -0.19 -10.30
CA LEU A 120 -1.18 0.27 -10.03
C LEU A 120 -1.15 1.70 -9.50
N ALA A 121 -1.87 2.61 -10.16
CA ALA A 121 -2.10 3.96 -9.66
C ALA A 121 -3.20 3.93 -8.58
N PHE A 122 -2.85 4.18 -7.33
CA PHE A 122 -3.79 4.04 -6.19
C PHE A 122 -4.26 5.38 -5.62
N LYS A 123 -3.64 6.50 -5.99
CA LYS A 123 -4.10 7.83 -5.57
C LYS A 123 -3.73 8.89 -6.59
N ILE A 124 -4.69 9.70 -7.01
CA ILE A 124 -4.44 10.98 -7.69
C ILE A 124 -4.49 12.10 -6.65
N ALA A 125 -3.52 12.99 -6.67
CA ALA A 125 -3.50 14.19 -5.84
C ALA A 125 -3.07 15.40 -6.65
N THR A 126 -3.59 16.57 -6.32
CA THR A 126 -3.15 17.84 -6.92
C THR A 126 -2.13 18.53 -6.01
N ASP A 127 -0.90 18.68 -6.49
CA ASP A 127 0.14 19.47 -5.83
C ASP A 127 0.18 20.90 -6.41
N PRO A 128 0.30 21.95 -5.57
CA PRO A 128 0.30 23.34 -6.02
C PRO A 128 1.45 23.72 -6.96
N PHE A 129 2.59 23.01 -6.92
CA PHE A 129 3.82 23.35 -7.64
C PHE A 129 4.05 22.45 -8.84
N VAL A 130 3.79 21.14 -8.71
CA VAL A 130 4.05 20.15 -9.78
C VAL A 130 2.79 19.70 -10.52
N GLY A 131 1.60 20.14 -10.08
CA GLY A 131 0.33 19.81 -10.70
C GLY A 131 -0.17 18.43 -10.28
N ARG A 132 -0.72 17.67 -11.23
CA ARG A 132 -1.29 16.34 -10.94
C ARG A 132 -0.19 15.32 -10.64
N LEU A 133 -0.32 14.66 -9.51
CA LEU A 133 0.49 13.53 -9.06
C LEU A 133 -0.36 12.26 -9.14
N ALA A 134 0.17 11.24 -9.80
CA ALA A 134 -0.37 9.88 -9.70
C ALA A 134 0.57 9.07 -8.81
N PHE A 135 0.14 8.73 -7.61
CA PHE A 135 0.84 7.78 -6.76
C PHE A 135 0.57 6.37 -7.28
N PHE A 136 1.65 5.62 -7.48
CA PHE A 136 1.58 4.27 -7.99
C PHE A 136 2.53 3.35 -7.24
N ARG A 137 2.12 2.09 -7.16
CA ARG A 137 2.92 0.98 -6.66
C ARG A 137 3.51 0.23 -7.86
N SER A 138 4.83 0.15 -7.97
CA SER A 138 5.47 -0.74 -8.95
C SER A 138 5.52 -2.15 -8.38
N TYR A 139 4.92 -3.10 -9.10
CA TYR A 139 4.93 -4.52 -8.73
C TYR A 139 6.03 -5.28 -9.45
N SER A 140 6.44 -4.83 -10.63
CA SER A 140 7.44 -5.50 -11.46
C SER A 140 8.11 -4.52 -12.41
N GLY A 141 9.30 -4.90 -12.89
CA GLY A 141 10.09 -4.17 -13.86
C GLY A 141 10.67 -2.86 -13.34
N ARG A 142 10.99 -1.98 -14.28
CA ARG A 142 11.57 -0.66 -14.04
C ARG A 142 10.91 0.37 -14.94
N LEU A 143 10.72 1.57 -14.40
CA LEU A 143 10.23 2.73 -15.14
C LEU A 143 11.18 3.90 -14.98
N ASP A 144 11.79 4.34 -16.08
CA ASP A 144 12.64 5.52 -16.12
C ASP A 144 11.81 6.80 -16.34
N ALA A 145 12.22 7.91 -15.72
CA ALA A 145 11.63 9.22 -15.94
C ALA A 145 11.82 9.66 -17.40
N GLY A 146 10.79 10.29 -17.97
CA GLY A 146 10.73 10.73 -19.36
C GLY A 146 10.22 9.66 -20.35
N SER A 147 10.05 8.42 -19.90
CA SER A 147 9.57 7.29 -20.71
C SER A 147 8.04 7.22 -20.80
N TYR A 148 7.53 6.15 -21.41
CA TYR A 148 6.11 5.93 -21.67
C TYR A 148 5.62 4.64 -21.03
N VAL A 149 4.40 4.68 -20.51
CA VAL A 149 3.65 3.51 -20.04
C VAL A 149 2.35 3.37 -20.81
N LEU A 150 1.82 2.16 -20.91
CA LEU A 150 0.46 1.92 -21.36
C LEU A 150 -0.50 2.06 -20.18
N ASN A 151 -1.51 2.93 -20.32
CA ASN A 151 -2.66 2.93 -19.43
C ASN A 151 -3.71 1.96 -19.98
N ASN A 152 -3.88 0.81 -19.32
CA ASN A 152 -4.69 -0.28 -19.84
C ASN A 152 -6.20 0.04 -19.90
N ARG A 153 -6.72 0.88 -18.99
CA ARG A 153 -8.13 1.33 -19.05
C ARG A 153 -8.41 2.15 -20.31
N SER A 154 -7.51 3.05 -20.66
CA SER A 154 -7.71 3.97 -21.79
C SER A 154 -7.14 3.48 -23.12
N GLY A 155 -6.28 2.45 -23.09
CA GLY A 155 -5.49 1.99 -24.23
C GLY A 155 -4.47 3.00 -24.75
N LYS A 156 -4.19 4.07 -23.99
CA LYS A 156 -3.32 5.17 -24.43
C LYS A 156 -1.95 5.08 -23.78
N LYS A 157 -0.95 5.51 -24.55
CA LYS A 157 0.40 5.74 -24.03
C LYS A 157 0.43 7.04 -23.22
N GLU A 158 0.92 6.94 -22.01
CA GLU A 158 1.10 8.05 -21.09
C GLU A 158 2.60 8.32 -20.92
N ARG A 159 3.02 9.56 -21.15
CA ARG A 159 4.42 9.95 -20.91
C ARG A 159 4.58 10.32 -19.45
N ILE A 160 5.46 9.62 -18.74
CA ILE A 160 5.80 9.95 -17.35
C ILE A 160 6.98 10.90 -17.38
N SER A 161 6.73 12.20 -17.24
CA SER A 161 7.76 13.22 -17.45
C SER A 161 8.79 13.26 -16.31
N ARG A 162 8.32 13.11 -15.07
CA ARG A 162 9.15 13.08 -13.86
C ARG A 162 8.56 12.07 -12.88
N ILE A 163 9.43 11.50 -12.05
CA ILE A 163 9.05 10.61 -10.95
C ILE A 163 9.60 11.22 -9.66
N TYR A 164 8.76 11.23 -8.62
CA TYR A 164 9.13 11.69 -7.30
C TYR A 164 8.93 10.59 -6.27
N GLN A 165 9.87 10.50 -5.33
CA GLN A 165 9.64 9.85 -4.04
C GLN A 165 9.30 10.93 -3.00
N MET A 166 8.16 10.74 -2.35
CA MET A 166 7.67 11.66 -1.31
C MET A 166 8.22 11.21 0.04
N HIS A 167 9.10 12.01 0.63
CA HIS A 167 9.78 11.72 1.91
C HIS A 167 9.35 12.72 2.96
N ALA A 168 8.35 12.39 3.77
CA ALA A 168 7.80 13.25 4.83
C ALA A 168 7.48 14.67 4.35
N ASN A 169 8.43 15.61 4.43
CA ASN A 169 8.31 17.01 4.01
C ASN A 169 9.11 17.36 2.73
N LYS A 170 9.70 16.39 2.04
CA LYS A 170 10.53 16.60 0.84
C LYS A 170 10.01 15.81 -0.36
N GLN A 171 10.14 16.41 -1.53
CA GLN A 171 9.86 15.77 -2.82
C GLN A 171 11.20 15.52 -3.51
N ASN A 172 11.62 14.25 -3.57
CA ASN A 172 12.90 13.88 -4.18
C ASN A 172 12.64 13.41 -5.60
N ALA A 173 13.13 14.15 -6.59
CA ALA A 173 13.09 13.70 -7.98
C ALA A 173 14.05 12.52 -8.14
N ILE A 174 13.58 11.45 -8.78
CA ILE A 174 14.37 10.25 -9.06
C ILE A 174 14.36 9.97 -10.56
N ASP A 175 15.46 9.38 -11.05
CA ASP A 175 15.61 9.07 -12.47
C ASP A 175 14.80 7.83 -12.89
N TYR A 176 14.49 6.94 -11.95
CA TYR A 176 13.76 5.72 -12.19
C TYR A 176 13.11 5.17 -10.92
N ILE A 177 12.19 4.23 -11.09
CA ILE A 177 11.55 3.46 -10.03
C ILE A 177 11.51 1.97 -10.41
N GLU A 178 11.64 1.09 -9.43
CA GLU A 178 11.79 -0.35 -9.64
C GLU A 178 10.73 -1.18 -8.91
N ALA A 179 10.67 -2.47 -9.24
CA ALA A 179 9.77 -3.43 -8.63
C ALA A 179 9.88 -3.37 -7.10
N GLY A 180 8.74 -3.17 -6.43
CA GLY A 180 8.69 -3.07 -4.98
C GLY A 180 8.74 -1.65 -4.42
N ASP A 181 8.86 -0.62 -5.26
CA ASP A 181 8.83 0.78 -4.84
C ASP A 181 7.45 1.43 -4.96
N ILE A 182 7.27 2.56 -4.28
CA ILE A 182 6.14 3.49 -4.44
C ILE A 182 6.68 4.85 -4.85
N GLY A 183 6.05 5.45 -5.86
CA GLY A 183 6.43 6.77 -6.38
C GLY A 183 5.23 7.57 -6.86
N ALA A 184 5.48 8.83 -7.17
CA ALA A 184 4.51 9.75 -7.74
C ALA A 184 4.95 10.18 -9.14
N ALA A 185 4.12 9.90 -10.14
CA ALA A 185 4.33 10.28 -11.53
C ALA A 185 3.74 11.66 -11.82
N VAL A 186 4.44 12.44 -12.64
CA VAL A 186 4.02 13.78 -13.11
C VAL A 186 4.06 13.86 -14.63
N GLY A 187 3.16 14.65 -15.20
CA GLY A 187 3.13 14.97 -16.64
C GLY A 187 2.33 13.98 -17.49
N PHE A 188 1.56 13.11 -16.85
CA PHE A 188 0.57 12.26 -17.49
C PHE A 188 -0.68 13.04 -17.88
N LYS A 189 -1.47 12.52 -18.83
CA LYS A 189 -2.70 13.16 -19.32
C LYS A 189 -3.94 12.64 -18.62
N SER A 190 -4.10 11.33 -18.51
CA SER A 190 -5.40 10.73 -18.16
C SER A 190 -5.38 9.56 -17.18
N ILE A 191 -4.28 9.38 -16.44
CA ILE A 191 -4.20 8.39 -15.34
C ILE A 191 -5.18 8.77 -14.23
N LYS A 192 -5.91 7.77 -13.75
CA LYS A 192 -6.87 7.84 -12.64
C LYS A 192 -6.52 6.83 -11.55
N THR A 193 -7.11 7.01 -10.37
CA THR A 193 -7.07 6.01 -9.29
C THR A 193 -7.69 4.70 -9.79
N GLY A 194 -7.02 3.58 -9.53
CA GLY A 194 -7.37 2.25 -10.03
C GLY A 194 -6.73 1.87 -11.38
N ASP A 195 -6.09 2.81 -12.09
CA ASP A 195 -5.51 2.50 -13.40
C ASP A 195 -4.26 1.61 -13.29
N THR A 196 -4.21 0.57 -14.13
CA THR A 196 -2.99 -0.21 -14.33
C THR A 196 -2.10 0.44 -15.39
N LEU A 197 -0.84 0.67 -15.02
CA LEU A 197 0.24 1.16 -15.88
C LEU A 197 1.18 -0.01 -16.21
N SER A 198 1.34 -0.35 -17.48
CA SER A 198 2.18 -1.48 -17.89
C SER A 198 3.17 -1.13 -19.00
N ASP A 199 4.10 -2.04 -19.26
CA ASP A 199 4.86 -2.06 -20.52
C ASP A 199 3.91 -2.16 -21.72
N GLU A 200 4.28 -1.51 -22.83
CA GLU A 200 3.46 -1.45 -24.04
C GLU A 200 3.39 -2.80 -24.77
N LYS A 201 4.47 -3.58 -24.76
CA LYS A 201 4.57 -4.86 -25.47
C LYS A 201 4.05 -6.02 -24.65
N HIS A 202 3.97 -5.83 -23.33
CA HIS A 202 3.55 -6.86 -22.38
C HIS A 202 2.42 -6.34 -21.48
N PRO A 203 1.27 -5.96 -22.05
CA PRO A 203 0.19 -5.37 -21.29
C PRO A 203 -0.38 -6.35 -20.25
N ILE A 204 -0.84 -5.78 -19.14
CA ILE A 204 -1.47 -6.49 -18.03
C ILE A 204 -2.48 -5.57 -17.37
N VAL A 205 -3.63 -6.09 -17.00
CA VAL A 205 -4.64 -5.42 -16.20
C VAL A 205 -4.59 -6.01 -14.79
N LEU A 206 -4.18 -5.22 -13.81
CA LEU A 206 -4.24 -5.61 -12.41
C LEU A 206 -5.66 -5.42 -11.89
N GLU A 207 -6.01 -6.13 -10.82
CA GLU A 207 -7.32 -6.01 -10.19
C GLU A 207 -7.58 -4.54 -9.81
N SER A 208 -8.64 -3.99 -10.38
CA SER A 208 -9.11 -2.64 -10.05
C SER A 208 -9.86 -2.69 -8.73
N MET A 209 -9.73 -1.65 -7.92
CA MET A 209 -10.56 -1.47 -6.74
C MET A 209 -12.03 -1.39 -7.17
N ASP A 210 -12.88 -2.23 -6.59
CA ASP A 210 -14.33 -2.11 -6.66
C ASP A 210 -14.79 -1.09 -5.62
N PHE A 211 -15.58 -0.11 -6.05
CA PHE A 211 -16.07 0.95 -5.18
C PHE A 211 -17.58 0.82 -5.02
N PRO A 212 -18.10 0.74 -3.78
CA PRO A 212 -19.53 0.66 -3.55
C PRO A 212 -20.23 1.96 -3.98
N ASP A 213 -21.50 1.83 -4.38
CA ASP A 213 -22.32 2.97 -4.77
C ASP A 213 -22.52 3.98 -3.62
N PRO A 214 -22.51 5.30 -3.90
CA PRO A 214 -22.77 6.32 -2.88
C PRO A 214 -24.16 6.19 -2.27
N VAL A 215 -24.22 6.05 -0.95
CA VAL A 215 -25.48 5.91 -0.19
C VAL A 215 -26.06 7.23 0.33
N ILE A 216 -25.29 8.32 0.22
CA ILE A 216 -25.68 9.66 0.67
C ILE A 216 -25.38 10.68 -0.42
N GLY A 217 -26.28 11.65 -0.58
CA GLY A 217 -26.12 12.78 -1.51
C GLY A 217 -26.52 14.09 -0.84
N ILE A 218 -25.87 15.17 -1.24
CA ILE A 218 -26.15 16.54 -0.79
C ILE A 218 -26.28 17.41 -2.03
N ALA A 219 -27.35 18.20 -2.11
CA ALA A 219 -27.51 19.20 -3.15
C ALA A 219 -26.62 20.41 -2.85
N VAL A 220 -25.85 20.86 -3.84
CA VAL A 220 -24.95 22.00 -3.76
C VAL A 220 -25.29 22.99 -4.87
N GLU A 221 -25.53 24.23 -4.47
CA GLU A 221 -25.83 25.32 -5.39
C GLU A 221 -24.76 26.43 -5.33
N PRO A 222 -24.35 26.98 -6.50
CA PRO A 222 -23.47 28.14 -6.53
C PRO A 222 -24.25 29.38 -6.08
N LYS A 223 -23.68 30.16 -5.15
CA LYS A 223 -24.31 31.40 -4.66
C LYS A 223 -24.46 32.47 -5.73
N THR A 224 -23.54 32.50 -6.70
CA THR A 224 -23.54 33.48 -7.78
C THR A 224 -23.35 32.78 -9.12
N LYS A 225 -23.82 33.41 -10.21
CA LYS A 225 -23.60 32.89 -11.58
C LYS A 225 -22.11 32.72 -11.91
N ALA A 226 -21.24 33.56 -11.36
CA ALA A 226 -19.80 33.46 -11.56
C ALA A 226 -19.16 32.25 -10.84
N ASP A 227 -19.87 31.63 -9.90
CA ASP A 227 -19.40 30.47 -9.16
C ASP A 227 -19.80 29.15 -9.82
N VAL A 228 -20.70 29.15 -10.82
CA VAL A 228 -21.15 27.94 -11.52
C VAL A 228 -19.98 27.21 -12.16
N ASP A 229 -19.17 27.92 -12.96
CA ASP A 229 -18.01 27.33 -13.63
C ASP A 229 -16.96 26.84 -12.63
N LYS A 230 -16.73 27.61 -11.55
CA LYS A 230 -15.78 27.26 -10.49
C LYS A 230 -16.22 26.03 -9.72
N LEU A 231 -17.52 25.90 -9.43
CA LEU A 231 -18.11 24.75 -8.77
C LEU A 231 -17.92 23.50 -9.65
N GLY A 232 -18.31 23.56 -10.92
CA GLY A 232 -18.15 22.44 -11.85
C GLY A 232 -16.69 21.99 -11.98
N MET A 233 -15.75 22.94 -12.14
CA MET A 233 -14.32 22.63 -12.18
C MET A 233 -13.79 22.01 -10.88
N SER A 234 -14.28 22.45 -9.72
CA SER A 234 -13.83 21.95 -8.42
C SER A 234 -14.37 20.54 -8.15
N LEU A 235 -15.65 20.32 -8.45
CA LEU A 235 -16.30 19.01 -8.33
C LEU A 235 -15.65 17.98 -9.26
N ALA A 236 -15.29 18.37 -10.48
CA ALA A 236 -14.57 17.50 -11.41
C ALA A 236 -13.19 17.08 -10.89
N LYS A 237 -12.46 18.00 -10.23
CA LYS A 237 -11.18 17.68 -9.58
C LYS A 237 -11.36 16.74 -8.39
N LEU A 238 -12.38 16.95 -7.57
CA LEU A 238 -12.69 16.07 -6.43
C LEU A 238 -13.05 14.66 -6.91
N ALA A 239 -13.89 14.54 -7.94
CA ALA A 239 -14.25 13.25 -8.54
C ALA A 239 -13.07 12.53 -9.19
N GLU A 240 -12.04 13.27 -9.62
CA GLU A 240 -10.80 12.69 -10.14
C GLU A 240 -9.90 12.16 -9.02
N GLU A 241 -9.90 12.81 -7.85
CA GLU A 241 -9.12 12.40 -6.67
C GLU A 241 -9.77 11.28 -5.86
N ASP A 242 -11.10 11.19 -5.88
CA ASP A 242 -11.92 10.24 -5.16
C ASP A 242 -12.94 9.56 -6.11
N PRO A 243 -12.70 8.29 -6.51
CA PRO A 243 -13.61 7.56 -7.39
C PRO A 243 -14.96 7.22 -6.74
N THR A 244 -15.08 7.33 -5.42
CA THR A 244 -16.36 7.15 -4.68
C THR A 244 -17.22 8.40 -4.69
N PHE A 245 -16.64 9.55 -5.09
CA PHE A 245 -17.36 10.81 -5.19
C PHE A 245 -18.00 10.94 -6.58
N THR A 246 -19.34 10.89 -6.63
CA THR A 246 -20.10 11.09 -7.87
C THR A 246 -20.80 12.44 -7.89
N VAL A 247 -20.94 13.00 -9.08
CA VAL A 247 -21.58 14.30 -9.31
C VAL A 247 -22.61 14.10 -10.40
N ARG A 248 -23.84 14.57 -10.15
CA ARG A 248 -24.93 14.54 -11.13
C ARG A 248 -25.68 15.86 -11.07
N THR A 249 -26.20 16.32 -12.19
CA THR A 249 -27.13 17.45 -12.20
C THR A 249 -28.55 16.89 -12.28
N ASP A 250 -29.40 17.27 -11.34
CA ASP A 250 -30.82 16.96 -11.38
C ASP A 250 -31.50 17.87 -12.40
N GLU A 251 -31.96 17.29 -13.50
CA GLU A 251 -32.63 18.01 -14.59
C GLU A 251 -33.95 18.68 -14.17
N ALA A 252 -34.61 18.18 -13.10
CA ALA A 252 -35.90 18.71 -12.65
C ALA A 252 -35.75 19.97 -11.78
N SER A 253 -34.75 19.98 -10.90
CA SER A 253 -34.48 21.11 -9.99
C SER A 253 -33.39 22.05 -10.51
N GLY A 254 -32.54 21.59 -11.44
CA GLY A 254 -31.35 22.31 -11.90
C GLY A 254 -30.20 22.30 -10.88
N GLN A 255 -30.32 21.54 -9.80
CA GLN A 255 -29.32 21.44 -8.73
C GLN A 255 -28.23 20.42 -9.07
N THR A 256 -27.04 20.60 -8.49
CA THR A 256 -25.91 19.64 -8.58
C THR A 256 -25.74 18.87 -7.29
#